data_AF-A0A1Y2VWQ5-F1
#
_entry.id   AF-A0A1Y2VWQ5-F1
#
_cell.length_a   1.000
_cell.length_b   1.000
_cell.length_c   1.000
_cell.angle_alpha   90.00
_cell.angle_beta   90.00
_cell.angle_gamma   90.00
#
_symmetry.space_group_name_H-M   'P 1'
#
loop_
_entity.id
_entity.type
_entity.pdbx_description
1 polymer ?
#
loop_
_entity_poly.entity_id
_entity_poly.type
_entity_poly.pdbx_seq_one_letter_code
_entity_poly.pdbx_strand_id
1 'polypeptide(L)'
;MTVRTILLKNGHVPVVGWPLDNREDFEMVGQYDLPDFPTPIAVTDRNGRSKWTVSIPPTYTFPLSTKEYSEMCVKCQEVAAHVRELHGYTSPSQQVQTDYYYEDPYFLDVSEAERRGLLPGVEGKAWKVTAQAQDGHLVGDREDGLVDKSTCKTSLTFVLESTDAGLGPTMMMLWMAYGLAQKERRSFFIDDSSWAYGDYTAIFKAPPMPECNPPPRHEMLPCPRTARHLVVSAATATETFGKNFNDEYENLHRSNVDRERPMYDLARAGYEALFRLNDEDQPYVEQRVRDLRSAVRVVEGNHNDGMIVGVHIRHGDLHPYEFQYNGAYIPLNLYLQRSREIVEEIHNFSSPLGGEDLVAKQHSFSIVASDDPDVYETEEFRGAARAQEQIKLASKQHIQDANPDKSVMHKFVDETFGWEGGFFASMFWNLGRSTINNANAADEVQTTLKPSAETMRLRGLIGRAYVMDLAVLGRASDAVVCTMSAMGCRLLAVIMGWEKAMEEGRWVNIDGDFTWTALSLS
;
A
#
# COMPACT_ATOMS: atom_id res chain seq x y z
N MET A 1 21.89 -11.13 -69.45
CA MET A 1 22.12 -9.68 -69.28
C MET A 1 20.81 -9.03 -68.89
N THR A 2 20.37 -9.26 -67.66
CA THR A 2 20.48 -8.33 -66.50
C THR A 2 19.46 -7.19 -66.58
N VAL A 3 18.25 -7.51 -66.15
CA VAL A 3 17.20 -6.58 -65.72
C VAL A 3 17.70 -5.88 -64.46
N ARG A 4 17.82 -4.55 -64.48
CA ARG A 4 18.13 -3.73 -63.30
C ARG A 4 16.83 -3.27 -62.65
N THR A 5 16.46 -3.92 -61.56
CA THR A 5 15.46 -3.45 -60.60
C THR A 5 16.08 -2.31 -59.76
N ILE A 6 15.46 -1.14 -59.77
CA ILE A 6 15.81 -0.03 -58.88
C ILE A 6 15.04 -0.24 -57.57
N LEU A 7 15.75 -0.64 -56.52
CA LEU A 7 15.27 -0.65 -55.14
C LEU A 7 15.21 0.80 -54.64
N LEU A 8 14.00 1.30 -54.41
CA LEU A 8 13.77 2.56 -53.70
C LEU A 8 14.11 2.34 -52.22
N LYS A 9 15.16 3.02 -51.80
CA LYS A 9 15.75 3.01 -50.45
C LYS A 9 14.86 3.82 -49.49
N ASN A 10 14.68 3.28 -48.28
CA ASN A 10 13.99 3.87 -47.13
C ASN A 10 14.14 5.39 -47.02
N GLY A 11 13.01 6.08 -46.91
CA GLY A 11 12.95 7.51 -46.58
C GLY A 11 13.49 7.75 -45.18
N HIS A 12 14.56 8.55 -45.09
CA HIS A 12 15.04 9.13 -43.85
C HIS A 12 14.02 10.17 -43.36
N VAL A 13 13.60 10.05 -42.10
CA VAL A 13 12.93 11.14 -41.36
C VAL A 13 14.05 12.02 -40.80
N PRO A 14 14.12 13.32 -41.14
CA PRO A 14 15.11 14.20 -40.56
C PRO A 14 14.69 14.57 -39.13
N VAL A 15 15.55 14.24 -38.17
CA VAL A 15 15.51 14.76 -36.79
C VAL A 15 16.31 16.06 -36.81
N VAL A 16 15.69 17.17 -36.43
CA VAL A 16 16.31 18.50 -36.45
C VAL A 16 16.50 18.96 -35.01
N GLY A 17 17.76 19.13 -34.60
CA GLY A 17 18.13 19.76 -33.34
C GLY A 17 18.56 21.22 -33.54
N TRP A 18 18.31 22.07 -32.54
CA TRP A 18 18.89 23.41 -32.41
C TRP A 18 19.40 23.60 -30.97
N PRO A 19 20.56 24.25 -30.76
CA PRO A 19 21.15 24.40 -29.43
C PRO A 19 20.56 25.64 -28.73
N LEU A 20 20.17 25.50 -27.47
CA LEU A 20 19.99 26.62 -26.55
C LEU A 20 20.68 26.29 -25.23
N ASP A 21 21.42 27.28 -24.74
CA ASP A 21 22.52 27.18 -23.80
C ASP A 21 22.06 27.13 -22.32
N ASN A 22 22.69 26.22 -21.56
CA ASN A 22 22.87 26.18 -20.10
C ASN A 22 21.66 25.96 -19.16
N ARG A 23 21.29 24.70 -18.94
CA ARG A 23 21.42 23.95 -17.67
C ARG A 23 20.83 22.54 -17.82
N GLU A 24 21.71 21.55 -17.88
CA GLU A 24 21.48 20.09 -18.01
C GLU A 24 20.64 19.69 -19.24
N ASP A 25 21.34 19.54 -20.36
CA ASP A 25 20.80 19.28 -21.69
C ASP A 25 20.27 17.84 -21.83
N PHE A 26 18.96 17.70 -22.09
CA PHE A 26 18.37 16.45 -22.56
C PHE A 26 18.52 16.34 -24.08
N GLU A 27 19.25 15.32 -24.55
CA GLU A 27 19.46 15.04 -25.98
C GLU A 27 18.20 14.40 -26.59
N MET A 28 17.60 15.09 -27.58
CA MET A 28 16.46 14.58 -28.35
C MET A 28 16.93 13.48 -29.30
N VAL A 29 16.71 12.25 -28.88
CA VAL A 29 17.29 11.07 -29.51
C VAL A 29 16.60 10.73 -30.84
N GLY A 30 17.39 10.64 -31.91
CA GLY A 30 16.93 10.05 -33.17
C GLY A 30 16.60 8.57 -33.02
N GLN A 31 15.80 8.04 -33.93
CA GLN A 31 15.28 6.65 -33.93
C GLN A 31 16.35 5.53 -33.83
N TYR A 32 17.65 5.87 -33.88
CA TYR A 32 18.80 4.97 -33.82
C TYR A 32 19.54 4.94 -32.47
N ASP A 33 19.23 5.82 -31.51
CA ASP A 33 19.99 5.96 -30.25
C ASP A 33 19.10 5.87 -28.99
N LEU A 34 17.94 5.21 -29.05
CA LEU A 34 17.03 5.14 -27.88
C LEU A 34 17.77 4.63 -26.64
N PRO A 35 17.64 5.30 -25.49
CA PRO A 35 18.35 4.90 -24.29
C PRO A 35 18.02 3.47 -23.85
N ASP A 36 19.01 2.81 -23.27
CA ASP A 36 18.88 1.48 -22.66
C ASP A 36 18.34 1.53 -21.23
N PHE A 37 17.76 2.66 -20.83
CA PHE A 37 17.09 2.89 -19.56
C PHE A 37 15.72 3.57 -19.75
N PRO A 38 14.79 3.42 -18.78
CA PRO A 38 13.47 4.03 -18.84
C PRO A 38 13.54 5.55 -18.95
N THR A 39 12.94 6.13 -20.00
CA THR A 39 12.93 7.58 -20.17
C THR A 39 11.70 8.08 -20.96
N PRO A 40 11.09 9.22 -20.58
CA PRO A 40 10.14 9.90 -21.44
C PRO A 40 10.85 10.55 -22.63
N ILE A 41 10.24 10.45 -23.82
CA ILE A 41 10.79 10.99 -25.06
C ILE A 41 9.75 11.77 -25.83
N ALA A 42 10.17 12.82 -26.52
CA ALA A 42 9.35 13.49 -27.52
C ALA A 42 9.61 12.85 -28.90
N VAL A 43 8.53 12.57 -29.63
CA VAL A 43 8.52 11.91 -30.93
C VAL A 43 7.76 12.76 -31.94
N THR A 44 8.25 12.80 -33.18
CA THR A 44 7.58 13.50 -34.27
C THR A 44 6.72 12.51 -35.06
N ASP A 45 5.42 12.78 -35.16
CA ASP A 45 4.53 11.94 -35.96
C ASP A 45 4.80 12.09 -37.47
N ARG A 46 4.18 11.23 -38.29
CA ARG A 46 4.33 11.30 -39.76
C ARG A 46 3.85 12.60 -40.40
N ASN A 47 3.05 13.38 -39.67
CA ASN A 47 2.53 14.67 -40.11
C ASN A 47 3.41 15.84 -39.64
N GLY A 48 4.54 15.56 -39.01
CA GLY A 48 5.46 16.58 -38.47
C GLY A 48 5.00 17.20 -37.15
N ARG A 49 4.01 16.61 -36.46
CA ARG A 49 3.54 17.10 -35.16
C ARG A 49 4.28 16.42 -34.02
N SER A 50 4.78 17.22 -33.09
CA SER A 50 5.41 16.72 -31.87
C SER A 50 4.39 16.04 -30.95
N LYS A 51 4.74 14.87 -30.45
CA LYS A 51 4.03 14.11 -29.42
C LYS A 51 5.05 13.62 -28.40
N TRP A 52 4.61 12.98 -27.33
CA TRP A 52 5.52 12.32 -26.39
C TRP A 52 5.01 10.95 -25.96
N THR A 53 5.94 10.09 -25.58
CA THR A 53 5.70 8.73 -25.08
C THR A 53 6.77 8.40 -24.04
N VAL A 54 6.62 7.29 -23.33
CA VAL A 54 7.69 6.70 -22.51
C VAL A 54 8.36 5.58 -23.29
N SER A 55 9.68 5.49 -23.21
CA SER A 55 10.49 4.40 -23.75
C SER A 55 11.06 3.61 -22.58
N ILE A 56 10.57 2.39 -22.38
CA ILE A 56 11.15 1.41 -21.46
C ILE A 56 11.72 0.28 -22.32
N PRO A 57 13.02 -0.02 -22.24
CA PRO A 57 13.58 -1.14 -22.99
C PRO A 57 12.89 -2.46 -22.61
N PRO A 58 12.48 -3.32 -23.56
CA PRO A 58 11.88 -4.62 -23.26
C PRO A 58 12.79 -5.58 -22.48
N THR A 59 14.08 -5.26 -22.36
CA THR A 59 15.09 -6.01 -21.59
C THR A 59 15.39 -5.38 -20.22
N TYR A 60 14.73 -4.26 -19.89
CA TYR A 60 14.92 -3.59 -18.61
C TYR A 60 14.24 -4.34 -17.48
N THR A 61 14.79 -4.26 -16.27
CA THR A 61 14.25 -4.94 -15.10
C THR A 61 12.88 -4.38 -14.71
N PHE A 62 12.01 -5.26 -14.20
CA PHE A 62 10.72 -4.88 -13.64
C PHE A 62 10.56 -5.48 -12.23
N PRO A 63 9.81 -4.85 -11.31
CA PRO A 63 9.38 -3.44 -11.37
C PRO A 63 10.58 -2.48 -11.46
N LEU A 64 10.35 -1.24 -11.88
CA LEU A 64 11.38 -0.20 -11.78
C LEU A 64 11.76 0.01 -10.31
N SER A 65 12.96 0.51 -10.04
CA SER A 65 13.33 0.88 -8.67
C SER A 65 12.46 2.05 -8.17
N THR A 66 12.31 2.15 -6.86
CA THR A 66 11.59 3.26 -6.19
C THR A 66 12.05 4.64 -6.69
N LYS A 67 13.36 4.82 -6.90
CA LYS A 67 13.94 6.07 -7.41
C LYS A 67 13.54 6.33 -8.87
N GLU A 68 13.53 5.30 -9.70
CA GLU A 68 13.13 5.45 -11.10
C GLU A 68 11.63 5.76 -11.21
N TYR A 69 10.78 5.13 -10.39
CA TYR A 69 9.35 5.45 -10.36
C TYR A 69 9.09 6.90 -9.97
N SER A 70 9.73 7.40 -8.90
CA SER A 70 9.53 8.79 -8.45
C SER A 70 10.06 9.80 -9.49
N GLU A 71 11.22 9.56 -10.09
CA GLU A 71 11.78 10.45 -11.10
C GLU A 71 11.00 10.41 -12.43
N MET A 72 10.42 9.27 -12.80
CA MET A 72 9.72 9.11 -14.08
C MET A 72 8.55 10.07 -14.22
N CYS A 73 7.76 10.26 -13.16
CA CYS A 73 6.61 11.14 -13.19
C CYS A 73 7.00 12.61 -13.35
N VAL A 74 8.06 13.06 -12.66
CA VAL A 74 8.61 14.42 -12.82
C VAL A 74 9.09 14.63 -14.26
N LYS A 75 9.91 13.71 -14.79
CA LYS A 75 10.42 13.78 -16.16
C LYS A 75 9.29 13.76 -17.21
N CYS A 76 8.23 12.98 -16.97
CA CYS A 76 7.05 12.96 -17.85
C CYS A 76 6.37 14.33 -17.91
N GLN A 77 6.22 15.01 -16.76
CA GLN A 77 5.61 16.34 -16.71
C GLN A 77 6.44 17.39 -17.46
N GLU A 78 7.77 17.33 -17.34
CA GLU A 78 8.70 18.21 -18.05
C GLU A 78 8.64 18.02 -19.57
N VAL A 79 8.73 16.78 -20.05
CA VAL A 79 8.63 16.47 -21.49
C VAL A 79 7.24 16.86 -22.04
N ALA A 80 6.17 16.59 -21.29
CA ALA A 80 4.82 16.98 -21.67
C ALA A 80 4.68 18.52 -21.76
N ALA A 81 5.28 19.26 -20.82
CA ALA A 81 5.29 20.73 -20.86
C ALA A 81 6.04 21.26 -22.09
N HIS A 82 7.22 20.72 -22.35
CA HIS A 82 8.02 21.11 -23.52
C HIS A 82 7.28 20.85 -24.84
N VAL A 83 6.60 19.71 -24.97
CA VAL A 83 5.82 19.41 -26.19
C VAL A 83 4.64 20.37 -26.36
N ARG A 84 3.96 20.76 -25.27
CA ARG A 84 2.90 21.78 -25.34
C ARG A 84 3.42 23.14 -25.80
N GLU A 85 4.61 23.53 -25.33
CA GLU A 85 5.29 24.77 -25.77
C GLU A 85 5.58 24.74 -27.28
N LEU A 86 6.02 23.60 -27.82
CA LEU A 86 6.25 23.43 -29.27
C LEU A 86 4.97 23.61 -30.10
N HIS A 87 3.79 23.35 -29.52
CA HIS A 87 2.50 23.61 -30.16
C HIS A 87 1.97 25.03 -29.95
N GLY A 88 2.76 25.93 -29.35
CA GLY A 88 2.39 27.31 -29.09
C GLY A 88 1.36 27.48 -27.98
N TYR A 89 1.10 26.44 -27.19
CA TYR A 89 0.28 26.53 -25.99
C TYR A 89 1.17 26.90 -24.81
N THR A 90 0.98 28.11 -24.27
CA THR A 90 1.43 28.42 -22.90
C THR A 90 0.60 27.61 -21.91
N SER A 91 1.19 27.30 -20.75
CA SER A 91 0.72 26.40 -19.70
C SER A 91 -0.80 26.11 -19.67
N PRO A 92 -1.22 24.85 -19.47
CA PRO A 92 -2.65 24.51 -19.38
C PRO A 92 -3.37 25.42 -18.41
N SER A 93 -4.63 25.77 -18.70
CA SER A 93 -5.45 26.56 -17.77
C SER A 93 -5.44 25.91 -16.38
N GLN A 94 -5.54 26.70 -15.31
CA GLN A 94 -5.52 26.18 -13.93
C GLN A 94 -6.52 25.04 -13.71
N GLN A 95 -7.70 25.09 -14.34
CA GLN A 95 -8.71 24.02 -14.29
C GLN A 95 -8.23 22.69 -14.90
N VAL A 96 -7.46 22.76 -15.98
CA VAL A 96 -6.90 21.58 -16.66
C VAL A 96 -5.74 20.97 -15.85
N GLN A 97 -5.02 21.80 -15.08
CA GLN A 97 -3.95 21.32 -14.19
C GLN A 97 -4.48 20.60 -12.94
N THR A 98 -5.70 20.92 -12.52
CA THR A 98 -6.35 20.33 -11.34
C THR A 98 -7.27 19.15 -11.66
N ASP A 99 -7.61 18.93 -12.93
CA ASP A 99 -8.50 17.83 -13.33
C ASP A 99 -7.79 16.47 -13.17
N TYR A 100 -8.33 15.63 -12.29
CA TYR A 100 -7.81 14.31 -12.00
C TYR A 100 -7.83 13.38 -13.22
N TYR A 101 -8.78 13.57 -14.13
CA TYR A 101 -8.97 12.77 -15.34
C TYR A 101 -8.46 13.45 -16.61
N TYR A 102 -7.61 14.48 -16.46
CA TYR A 102 -7.03 15.17 -17.62
C TYR A 102 -6.25 14.21 -18.52
N GLU A 103 -6.65 14.15 -19.79
CA GLU A 103 -5.94 13.46 -20.86
C GLU A 103 -5.06 14.44 -21.65
N ASP A 104 -3.74 14.25 -21.60
CA ASP A 104 -2.83 15.03 -22.45
C ASP A 104 -2.99 14.62 -23.93
N PRO A 105 -3.46 15.51 -24.81
CA PRO A 105 -3.72 15.18 -26.22
C PRO A 105 -2.45 14.87 -27.03
N TYR A 106 -1.28 15.24 -26.49
CA TYR A 106 0.02 15.00 -27.10
C TYR A 106 0.69 13.72 -26.61
N PHE A 107 0.16 13.10 -25.55
CA PHE A 107 0.63 11.80 -25.10
C PHE A 107 0.27 10.71 -26.13
N LEU A 108 1.20 9.79 -26.32
CA LEU A 108 1.04 8.61 -27.15
C LEU A 108 1.39 7.39 -26.30
N ASP A 109 0.44 6.48 -26.14
CA ASP A 109 0.66 5.22 -25.44
C ASP A 109 1.79 4.40 -26.09
N VAL A 110 2.58 3.68 -25.28
CA VAL A 110 3.76 2.92 -25.73
C VAL A 110 3.40 1.97 -26.87
N SER A 111 2.32 1.19 -26.69
CA SER A 111 1.88 0.23 -27.71
C SER A 111 1.46 0.92 -29.02
N GLU A 112 0.89 2.13 -28.93
CA GLU A 112 0.52 2.90 -30.10
C GLU A 112 1.75 3.52 -30.79
N ALA A 113 2.73 3.96 -30.01
CA ALA A 113 4.02 4.41 -30.53
C ALA A 113 4.74 3.28 -31.28
N GLU A 114 4.73 2.07 -30.75
CA GLU A 114 5.27 0.88 -31.42
C GLU A 114 4.51 0.54 -32.70
N ARG A 115 3.17 0.51 -32.67
CA ARG A 115 2.34 0.25 -33.87
C ARG A 115 2.58 1.26 -34.98
N ARG A 116 2.88 2.52 -34.64
CA ARG A 116 3.19 3.58 -35.61
C ARG A 116 4.63 3.51 -36.12
N GLY A 117 5.46 2.67 -35.52
CA GLY A 117 6.89 2.52 -35.79
C GLY A 117 7.74 3.66 -35.20
N LEU A 118 7.23 4.36 -34.19
CA LEU A 118 7.96 5.42 -33.47
C LEU A 118 8.86 4.86 -32.38
N LEU A 119 8.49 3.71 -31.79
CA LEU A 119 9.31 2.91 -30.88
C LEU A 119 9.64 1.53 -31.49
N PRO A 120 10.80 0.94 -31.14
CA PRO A 120 11.16 -0.40 -31.56
C PRO A 120 10.36 -1.43 -30.74
N GLY A 121 9.27 -1.94 -31.31
CA GLY A 121 8.50 -3.01 -30.68
C GLY A 121 9.23 -4.36 -30.60
N VAL A 122 8.65 -5.30 -29.88
CA VAL A 122 9.24 -6.64 -29.60
C VAL A 122 9.32 -7.52 -30.85
N GLU A 123 8.40 -7.39 -31.80
CA GLU A 123 8.29 -8.25 -32.99
C GLU A 123 9.41 -8.03 -34.04
N GLY A 124 10.24 -6.98 -33.87
CA GLY A 124 11.26 -6.56 -34.83
C GLY A 124 12.63 -7.26 -34.78
N LYS A 125 12.82 -8.29 -33.95
CA LYS A 125 14.13 -8.97 -33.70
C LYS A 125 15.23 -8.10 -33.05
N ALA A 126 14.94 -6.88 -32.62
CA ALA A 126 15.94 -6.00 -31.99
C ALA A 126 16.23 -6.38 -30.52
N TRP A 127 15.21 -6.85 -29.79
CA TRP A 127 15.32 -7.14 -28.36
C TRP A 127 15.06 -8.62 -28.09
N LYS A 128 16.04 -9.31 -27.49
CA LYS A 128 15.81 -10.62 -26.86
C LYS A 128 15.42 -10.37 -25.41
N VAL A 129 14.13 -10.42 -25.11
CA VAL A 129 13.61 -10.27 -23.74
C VAL A 129 14.37 -11.21 -22.81
N THR A 130 15.03 -10.65 -21.80
CA THR A 130 15.83 -11.39 -20.82
C THR A 130 14.91 -11.92 -19.72
N ALA A 131 15.33 -12.98 -19.02
CA ALA A 131 14.60 -13.45 -17.83
C ALA A 131 14.47 -12.35 -16.76
N GLN A 132 15.48 -11.47 -16.65
CA GLN A 132 15.47 -10.31 -15.76
C GLN A 132 14.42 -9.25 -16.11
N ALA A 133 14.05 -9.14 -17.39
CA ALA A 133 12.99 -8.23 -17.85
C ALA A 133 11.58 -8.80 -17.69
N GLN A 134 11.49 -10.08 -17.35
CA GLN A 134 10.27 -10.75 -16.91
C GLN A 134 10.31 -11.01 -15.39
N ASP A 135 11.40 -10.63 -14.72
CA ASP A 135 11.48 -10.61 -13.26
C ASP A 135 10.41 -9.65 -12.73
N GLY A 136 9.86 -9.95 -11.56
CA GLY A 136 8.60 -9.38 -11.10
C GLY A 136 7.60 -10.48 -10.77
N HIS A 137 7.37 -10.72 -9.48
CA HIS A 137 6.38 -11.66 -9.00
C HIS A 137 5.00 -10.99 -9.03
N LEU A 138 4.32 -11.16 -10.17
CA LEU A 138 2.95 -10.69 -10.34
C LEU A 138 1.94 -11.68 -9.74
N VAL A 139 1.35 -11.27 -8.63
CA VAL A 139 0.19 -11.93 -8.07
C VAL A 139 -1.06 -11.51 -8.85
N GLY A 140 -1.85 -12.50 -9.23
CA GLY A 140 -3.00 -12.34 -10.13
C GLY A 140 -2.72 -12.77 -11.56
N ASP A 141 -1.49 -13.22 -11.87
CA ASP A 141 -1.17 -13.98 -13.07
C ASP A 141 -1.41 -15.49 -12.83
N ARG A 142 -1.74 -16.25 -13.89
CA ARG A 142 -1.92 -17.71 -13.78
C ARG A 142 -0.62 -18.40 -14.15
N GLU A 143 -0.09 -19.23 -13.25
CA GLU A 143 1.05 -20.12 -13.55
C GLU A 143 0.75 -21.09 -14.72
N ASP A 144 -0.54 -21.43 -14.90
CA ASP A 144 -1.01 -22.28 -15.98
C ASP A 144 -1.11 -21.50 -17.30
N GLY A 145 0.00 -21.37 -18.02
CA GLY A 145 0.10 -20.81 -19.38
C GLY A 145 -0.66 -21.58 -20.48
N LEU A 146 -1.81 -22.17 -20.16
CA LEU A 146 -2.58 -23.10 -20.99
C LEU A 146 -3.81 -22.47 -21.68
N VAL A 147 -4.10 -21.18 -21.43
CA VAL A 147 -5.17 -20.47 -22.15
C VAL A 147 -4.57 -19.25 -22.85
N ASP A 148 -4.61 -19.28 -24.18
CA ASP A 148 -4.24 -18.18 -25.08
C ASP A 148 -5.26 -17.03 -24.92
N LYS A 149 -5.19 -16.32 -23.78
CA LYS A 149 -5.98 -15.13 -23.50
C LYS A 149 -5.27 -13.91 -24.07
N SER A 150 -6.03 -12.97 -24.62
CA SER A 150 -5.48 -11.67 -25.02
C SER A 150 -4.97 -10.92 -23.80
N THR A 151 -3.92 -10.13 -23.99
CA THR A 151 -3.47 -9.12 -23.03
C THR A 151 -4.62 -8.19 -22.61
N CYS A 152 -4.62 -7.77 -21.35
CA CYS A 152 -5.61 -6.84 -20.84
C CYS A 152 -5.68 -5.56 -21.67
N LYS A 153 -6.88 -5.01 -21.86
CA LYS A 153 -7.06 -3.74 -22.58
C LYS A 153 -6.57 -2.55 -21.77
N THR A 154 -6.83 -2.56 -20.47
CA THR A 154 -6.37 -1.59 -19.49
C THR A 154 -6.09 -2.33 -18.20
N SER A 155 -5.06 -1.90 -17.48
CA SER A 155 -4.76 -2.47 -16.17
C SER A 155 -4.22 -1.41 -15.20
N LEU A 156 -4.27 -1.76 -13.93
CA LEU A 156 -3.60 -1.10 -12.82
C LEU A 156 -2.80 -2.17 -12.08
N THR A 157 -1.50 -1.95 -11.94
CA THR A 157 -0.62 -2.83 -11.16
C THR A 157 -0.15 -2.08 -9.94
N PHE A 158 -0.42 -2.63 -8.76
CA PHE A 158 0.07 -2.08 -7.51
C PHE A 158 1.38 -2.76 -7.13
N VAL A 159 2.46 -2.00 -7.05
CA VAL A 159 3.78 -2.49 -6.60
C VAL A 159 3.85 -2.36 -5.08
N LEU A 160 3.82 -3.50 -4.39
CA LEU A 160 4.14 -3.61 -2.98
C LEU A 160 5.64 -3.39 -2.80
N GLU A 161 6.00 -2.14 -2.58
CA GLU A 161 7.34 -1.75 -2.15
C GLU A 161 7.30 -1.21 -0.72
N SER A 162 8.40 -1.37 0.01
CA SER A 162 8.54 -0.87 1.37
C SER A 162 9.56 0.26 1.42
N THR A 163 9.12 1.46 1.01
CA THR A 163 9.92 2.69 1.17
C THR A 163 10.13 3.06 2.64
N ASP A 164 9.21 2.63 3.50
CA ASP A 164 9.30 2.67 4.94
C ASP A 164 8.94 1.30 5.56
N ALA A 165 9.05 1.20 6.88
CA ALA A 165 8.74 -0.03 7.61
C ALA A 165 7.24 -0.19 7.93
N GLY A 166 6.37 0.66 7.42
CA GLY A 166 4.96 0.71 7.75
C GLY A 166 4.11 -0.17 6.85
N LEU A 167 3.49 -1.20 7.43
CA LEU A 167 2.53 -2.04 6.71
C LEU A 167 1.19 -1.32 6.44
N GLY A 168 0.72 -0.54 7.42
CA GLY A 168 -0.60 0.09 7.37
C GLY A 168 -0.81 0.99 6.13
N PRO A 169 0.05 2.00 5.86
CA PRO A 169 -0.14 2.90 4.73
C PRO A 169 -0.15 2.15 3.40
N THR A 170 0.74 1.17 3.25
CA THR A 170 0.80 0.28 2.10
C THR A 170 -0.52 -0.47 1.89
N MET A 171 -1.13 -0.99 2.96
CA MET A 171 -2.44 -1.66 2.87
C MET A 171 -3.56 -0.71 2.46
N MET A 172 -3.61 0.50 3.03
CA MET A 172 -4.62 1.50 2.65
C MET A 172 -4.48 1.89 1.17
N MET A 173 -3.26 2.15 0.70
CA MET A 173 -2.97 2.42 -0.71
C MET A 173 -3.37 1.25 -1.61
N LEU A 174 -3.05 0.02 -1.23
CA LEU A 174 -3.43 -1.19 -1.97
C LEU A 174 -4.96 -1.30 -2.11
N TRP A 175 -5.69 -1.08 -1.02
CA TRP A 175 -7.15 -1.15 -1.03
C TRP A 175 -7.77 -0.06 -1.91
N MET A 176 -7.30 1.19 -1.77
CA MET A 176 -7.75 2.29 -2.60
C MET A 176 -7.41 2.08 -4.08
N ALA A 177 -6.22 1.57 -4.39
CA ALA A 177 -5.80 1.26 -5.76
C ALA A 177 -6.70 0.21 -6.40
N TYR A 178 -7.09 -0.82 -5.64
CA TYR A 178 -8.05 -1.81 -6.12
C TYR A 178 -9.43 -1.19 -6.37
N GLY A 179 -9.97 -0.45 -5.40
CA GLY A 179 -11.24 0.25 -5.56
C GLY A 179 -11.24 1.18 -6.78
N LEU A 180 -10.15 1.90 -6.98
CA LEU A 180 -9.96 2.80 -8.13
C LEU A 180 -9.90 2.01 -9.44
N ALA A 181 -9.17 0.89 -9.48
CA ALA A 181 -9.12 0.03 -10.65
C ALA A 181 -10.51 -0.51 -11.01
N GLN A 182 -11.32 -0.92 -10.03
CA GLN A 182 -12.70 -1.35 -10.27
C GLN A 182 -13.57 -0.21 -10.82
N LYS A 183 -13.47 0.98 -10.24
CA LYS A 183 -14.21 2.17 -10.70
C LYS A 183 -13.85 2.54 -12.14
N GLU A 184 -12.57 2.47 -12.49
CA GLU A 184 -12.04 2.75 -13.84
C GLU A 184 -12.13 1.56 -14.81
N ARG A 185 -12.65 0.41 -14.36
CA ARG A 185 -12.76 -0.85 -15.15
C ARG A 185 -11.41 -1.34 -15.67
N ARG A 186 -10.35 -1.17 -14.88
CA ARG A 186 -9.01 -1.70 -15.14
C ARG A 186 -8.88 -3.10 -14.53
N SER A 187 -8.15 -3.97 -15.23
CA SER A 187 -7.71 -5.24 -14.63
C SER A 187 -6.66 -4.96 -13.55
N PHE A 188 -6.67 -5.70 -12.45
CA PHE A 188 -5.83 -5.41 -11.30
C PHE A 188 -4.78 -6.50 -11.08
N PHE A 189 -3.54 -6.09 -10.81
CA PHE A 189 -2.42 -6.98 -10.50
C PHE A 189 -1.64 -6.43 -9.31
N ILE A 190 -0.93 -7.30 -8.60
CA ILE A 190 -0.04 -6.91 -7.50
C ILE A 190 1.36 -7.40 -7.83
N ASP A 191 2.37 -6.56 -7.71
CA ASP A 191 3.78 -6.97 -7.72
C ASP A 191 4.32 -6.93 -6.29
N ASP A 192 4.81 -8.05 -5.74
CA ASP A 192 5.33 -8.12 -4.36
C ASP A 192 6.84 -8.33 -4.25
N SER A 193 7.55 -8.25 -5.37
CA SER A 193 8.99 -8.54 -5.49
C SER A 193 9.87 -7.67 -4.59
N SER A 194 9.39 -6.48 -4.24
CA SER A 194 10.10 -5.47 -3.45
C SER A 194 9.52 -5.29 -2.04
N TRP A 195 8.63 -6.19 -1.60
CA TRP A 195 7.93 -6.03 -0.34
C TRP A 195 8.76 -6.53 0.84
N ALA A 196 8.96 -5.69 1.86
CA ALA A 196 9.81 -6.05 3.00
C ALA A 196 9.20 -7.14 3.90
N TYR A 197 7.93 -7.48 3.72
CA TYR A 197 7.20 -8.49 4.48
C TYR A 197 7.21 -9.88 3.82
N GLY A 198 7.83 -10.04 2.66
CA GLY A 198 7.88 -11.30 1.91
C GLY A 198 6.82 -11.37 0.82
N ASP A 199 6.33 -12.56 0.54
CA ASP A 199 5.34 -12.78 -0.52
C ASP A 199 3.95 -12.35 -0.05
N TYR A 200 3.16 -11.70 -0.91
CA TYR A 200 1.78 -11.33 -0.62
C TYR A 200 0.94 -12.54 -0.21
N THR A 201 1.13 -13.66 -0.90
CA THR A 201 0.40 -14.91 -0.65
C THR A 201 0.79 -15.61 0.66
N ALA A 202 1.91 -15.21 1.27
CA ALA A 202 2.29 -15.66 2.61
C ALA A 202 1.42 -15.01 3.71
N ILE A 203 0.69 -13.93 3.41
CA ILE A 203 -0.17 -13.21 4.35
C ILE A 203 -1.64 -13.28 3.92
N PHE A 204 -1.90 -13.13 2.61
CA PHE A 204 -3.25 -13.04 2.05
C PHE A 204 -3.51 -14.13 1.00
N LYS A 205 -4.78 -14.33 0.62
CA LYS A 205 -5.14 -15.10 -0.57
C LYS A 205 -4.91 -14.25 -1.82
N ALA A 206 -4.61 -14.91 -2.94
CA ALA A 206 -4.51 -14.24 -4.23
C ALA A 206 -5.75 -13.36 -4.53
N PRO A 207 -5.55 -12.18 -5.15
CA PRO A 207 -6.62 -11.27 -5.53
C PRO A 207 -7.57 -11.95 -6.55
N PRO A 208 -8.79 -11.41 -6.74
CA PRO A 208 -9.65 -11.87 -7.83
C PRO A 208 -8.93 -11.80 -9.18
N MET A 209 -8.75 -12.96 -9.83
CA MET A 209 -7.96 -13.08 -11.06
C MET A 209 -8.67 -12.41 -12.25
N PRO A 210 -7.97 -11.56 -13.03
CA PRO A 210 -8.49 -11.03 -14.28
C PRO A 210 -8.75 -12.10 -15.36
N GLU A 211 -9.64 -11.78 -16.30
CA GLU A 211 -9.95 -12.61 -17.47
C GLU A 211 -8.97 -12.41 -18.66
N CYS A 212 -7.83 -11.79 -18.41
CA CYS A 212 -6.83 -11.43 -19.43
C CYS A 212 -5.41 -11.58 -18.87
N ASN A 213 -4.44 -11.69 -19.77
CA ASN A 213 -3.03 -11.79 -19.39
C ASN A 213 -2.45 -10.42 -19.02
N PRO A 214 -1.48 -10.36 -18.10
CA PRO A 214 -0.79 -9.11 -17.78
C PRO A 214 -0.15 -8.47 -19.02
N PRO A 215 -0.04 -7.14 -19.07
CA PRO A 215 0.64 -6.45 -20.16
C PRO A 215 2.16 -6.70 -20.15
N PRO A 216 2.83 -6.52 -21.30
CA PRO A 216 4.28 -6.49 -21.35
C PRO A 216 4.85 -5.44 -20.39
N ARG A 217 5.94 -5.76 -19.69
CA ARG A 217 6.53 -4.89 -18.64
C ARG A 217 6.87 -3.48 -19.12
N HIS A 218 7.34 -3.35 -20.35
CA HIS A 218 7.71 -2.05 -20.94
C HIS A 218 6.52 -1.16 -21.29
N GLU A 219 5.29 -1.70 -21.31
CA GLU A 219 4.07 -0.92 -21.49
C GLU A 219 3.46 -0.46 -20.15
N MET A 220 4.00 -0.92 -19.02
CA MET A 220 3.50 -0.60 -17.68
C MET A 220 4.15 0.69 -17.18
N LEU A 221 3.37 1.77 -17.06
CA LEU A 221 3.88 3.11 -16.80
C LEU A 221 3.37 3.68 -15.47
N PRO A 222 4.22 4.36 -14.68
CA PRO A 222 3.76 5.12 -13.52
C PRO A 222 3.04 6.42 -13.92
N CYS A 223 3.44 7.01 -15.04
CA CYS A 223 2.90 8.26 -15.56
C CYS A 223 2.86 8.24 -17.11
N PRO A 224 1.93 8.96 -17.75
CA PRO A 224 0.84 9.73 -17.13
C PRO A 224 -0.24 8.82 -16.55
N ARG A 225 -1.08 9.35 -15.67
CA ARG A 225 -2.18 8.61 -15.03
C ARG A 225 -3.15 7.95 -16.02
N THR A 226 -3.31 8.56 -17.19
CA THR A 226 -4.17 8.06 -18.27
C THR A 226 -3.52 6.94 -19.09
N ALA A 227 -2.30 6.51 -18.73
CA ALA A 227 -1.64 5.35 -19.33
C ALA A 227 -2.56 4.12 -19.31
N ARG A 228 -2.48 3.33 -20.39
CA ARG A 228 -3.31 2.14 -20.56
C ARG A 228 -3.04 1.09 -19.48
N HIS A 229 -1.78 0.91 -19.13
CA HIS A 229 -1.32 0.03 -18.06
C HIS A 229 -0.62 0.87 -17.00
N LEU A 230 -1.37 1.24 -15.97
CA LEU A 230 -0.91 2.14 -14.92
C LEU A 230 -0.19 1.34 -13.84
N VAL A 231 0.95 1.84 -13.37
CA VAL A 231 1.66 1.33 -12.19
C VAL A 231 1.46 2.31 -11.04
N VAL A 232 1.07 1.79 -9.89
CA VAL A 232 0.93 2.58 -8.65
C VAL A 232 1.82 1.94 -7.61
N SER A 233 2.59 2.75 -6.90
CA SER A 233 3.50 2.32 -5.84
C SER A 233 3.55 3.39 -4.74
N ALA A 234 4.25 3.12 -3.64
CA ALA A 234 4.46 4.14 -2.61
C ALA A 234 5.19 5.39 -3.18
N ALA A 235 6.14 5.18 -4.10
CA ALA A 235 6.89 6.24 -4.78
C ALA A 235 6.06 7.13 -5.72
N THR A 236 4.89 6.66 -6.16
CA THR A 236 3.99 7.35 -7.12
C THR A 236 2.61 7.63 -6.52
N ALA A 237 2.50 7.46 -5.20
CA ALA A 237 1.26 7.61 -4.46
C ALA A 237 0.76 9.04 -4.50
N THR A 238 1.65 10.03 -4.50
CA THR A 238 1.32 11.46 -4.60
C THR A 238 0.68 11.82 -5.93
N GLU A 239 1.09 11.19 -7.01
CA GLU A 239 0.54 11.40 -8.35
C GLU A 239 -0.84 10.75 -8.50
N THR A 240 -1.04 9.62 -7.83
CA THR A 240 -2.29 8.84 -7.91
C THR A 240 -3.35 9.28 -6.89
N PHE A 241 -2.94 9.58 -5.66
CA PHE A 241 -3.80 9.83 -4.49
C PHE A 241 -3.52 11.20 -3.83
N GLY A 242 -2.77 12.09 -4.48
CA GLY A 242 -2.49 13.42 -3.96
C GLY A 242 -3.60 14.43 -4.24
N LYS A 243 -3.24 15.71 -4.35
CA LYS A 243 -4.19 16.82 -4.40
C LYS A 243 -5.32 16.65 -5.43
N ASN A 244 -4.98 16.32 -6.67
CA ASN A 244 -6.01 16.20 -7.72
C ASN A 244 -6.98 15.04 -7.43
N PHE A 245 -6.54 13.97 -6.75
CA PHE A 245 -7.43 12.90 -6.31
C PHE A 245 -8.38 13.40 -5.24
N ASN A 246 -7.86 14.11 -4.24
CA ASN A 246 -8.68 14.68 -3.17
C ASN A 246 -9.70 15.67 -3.73
N ASP A 247 -9.31 16.55 -4.66
CA ASP A 247 -10.22 17.51 -5.29
C ASP A 247 -11.37 16.81 -6.06
N GLU A 248 -11.13 15.62 -6.64
CA GLU A 248 -12.13 14.82 -7.36
C GLU A 248 -13.02 13.97 -6.43
N TYR A 249 -12.45 13.40 -5.35
CA TYR A 249 -13.13 12.41 -4.51
C TYR A 249 -13.64 12.95 -3.18
N GLU A 250 -13.18 14.11 -2.73
CA GLU A 250 -13.74 14.75 -1.55
C GLU A 250 -15.07 15.43 -1.87
N ASN A 251 -16.07 15.19 -1.03
CA ASN A 251 -17.32 15.93 -1.13
C ASN A 251 -17.21 17.29 -0.42
N LEU A 252 -16.74 18.31 -1.14
CA LEU A 252 -16.54 19.67 -0.64
C LEU A 252 -17.81 20.36 -0.11
N HIS A 253 -19.00 19.83 -0.42
CA HIS A 253 -20.26 20.33 0.12
C HIS A 253 -20.58 19.83 1.54
N ARG A 254 -19.75 18.92 2.07
CA ARG A 254 -19.89 18.34 3.40
C ARG A 254 -18.75 18.81 4.30
N SER A 255 -19.08 19.13 5.54
CA SER A 255 -18.11 19.53 6.58
C SER A 255 -17.91 18.44 7.65
N ASN A 256 -18.61 17.32 7.53
CA ASN A 256 -18.53 16.16 8.42
C ASN A 256 -17.78 15.01 7.72
N VAL A 257 -17.72 13.85 8.37
CA VAL A 257 -17.04 12.66 7.85
C VAL A 257 -17.56 12.20 6.48
N ASP A 258 -18.80 12.55 6.09
CA ASP A 258 -19.36 12.24 4.75
C ASP A 258 -18.53 12.86 3.61
N ARG A 259 -17.69 13.86 3.90
CA ARG A 259 -16.72 14.41 2.93
C ARG A 259 -15.81 13.32 2.36
N GLU A 260 -15.44 12.36 3.18
CA GLU A 260 -14.45 11.33 2.90
C GLU A 260 -15.08 10.03 2.38
N ARG A 261 -16.42 9.99 2.29
CA ARG A 261 -17.18 8.80 1.89
C ARG A 261 -16.71 8.17 0.58
N PRO A 262 -16.45 8.93 -0.51
CA PRO A 262 -16.04 8.31 -1.76
C PRO A 262 -14.68 7.61 -1.66
N MET A 263 -13.74 8.16 -0.90
CA MET A 263 -12.43 7.53 -0.65
C MET A 263 -12.57 6.32 0.26
N TYR A 264 -13.44 6.40 1.27
CA TYR A 264 -13.79 5.26 2.11
C TYR A 264 -14.36 4.11 1.27
N ASP A 265 -15.27 4.39 0.34
CA ASP A 265 -15.90 3.37 -0.49
C ASP A 265 -14.87 2.66 -1.40
N LEU A 266 -13.86 3.39 -1.91
CA LEU A 266 -12.74 2.77 -2.64
C LEU A 266 -11.95 1.82 -1.73
N ALA A 267 -11.58 2.29 -0.54
CA ALA A 267 -10.85 1.47 0.44
C ALA A 267 -11.67 0.25 0.88
N ARG A 268 -12.99 0.40 1.04
CA ARG A 268 -13.89 -0.69 1.42
C ARG A 268 -13.96 -1.78 0.35
N ALA A 269 -14.09 -1.38 -0.92
CA ALA A 269 -14.05 -2.33 -2.03
C ALA A 269 -12.72 -3.12 -2.09
N GLY A 270 -11.60 -2.43 -1.83
CA GLY A 270 -10.29 -3.07 -1.72
C GLY A 270 -10.17 -4.04 -0.55
N TYR A 271 -10.60 -3.62 0.64
CA TYR A 271 -10.65 -4.47 1.83
C TYR A 271 -11.42 -5.77 1.57
N GLU A 272 -12.64 -5.69 1.04
CA GLU A 272 -13.49 -6.86 0.82
C GLU A 272 -12.88 -7.86 -0.19
N ALA A 273 -12.18 -7.36 -1.20
CA ALA A 273 -11.56 -8.20 -2.22
C ALA A 273 -10.20 -8.78 -1.80
N LEU A 274 -9.38 -7.98 -1.11
CA LEU A 274 -7.95 -8.23 -0.92
C LEU A 274 -7.58 -8.65 0.51
N PHE A 275 -8.38 -8.29 1.52
CA PHE A 275 -8.10 -8.66 2.92
C PHE A 275 -8.70 -10.02 3.28
N ARG A 276 -8.28 -11.05 2.54
CA ARG A 276 -8.61 -12.44 2.81
C ARG A 276 -7.33 -13.12 3.28
N LEU A 277 -7.28 -13.57 4.54
CA LEU A 277 -6.05 -14.15 5.09
C LEU A 277 -5.74 -15.49 4.42
N ASN A 278 -4.46 -15.85 4.41
CA ASN A 278 -3.97 -17.15 3.91
C ASN A 278 -4.70 -18.34 4.59
N ASP A 279 -4.52 -19.55 4.05
CA ASP A 279 -5.19 -20.75 4.57
C ASP A 279 -4.69 -21.20 5.95
N GLU A 280 -3.55 -20.69 6.42
CA GLU A 280 -2.99 -20.99 7.75
C GLU A 280 -3.65 -20.13 8.85
N ASP A 281 -3.81 -18.83 8.60
CA ASP A 281 -4.22 -17.82 9.58
C ASP A 281 -5.74 -17.61 9.60
N GLN A 282 -6.42 -17.76 8.45
CA GLN A 282 -7.86 -17.55 8.35
C GLN A 282 -8.66 -18.43 9.34
N PRO A 283 -8.40 -19.75 9.48
CA PRO A 283 -9.16 -20.60 10.40
C PRO A 283 -8.98 -20.19 11.86
N TYR A 284 -7.77 -19.77 12.24
CA TYR A 284 -7.48 -19.28 13.59
C TYR A 284 -8.25 -18.00 13.89
N VAL A 285 -8.18 -17.00 13.01
CA VAL A 285 -8.90 -15.72 13.20
C VAL A 285 -10.40 -15.95 13.27
N GLU A 286 -10.96 -16.81 12.41
CA GLU A 286 -12.38 -17.14 12.47
C GLU A 286 -12.78 -17.82 13.79
N GLN A 287 -11.96 -18.75 14.28
CA GLN A 287 -12.22 -19.39 15.57
C GLN A 287 -12.12 -18.37 16.71
N ARG A 288 -11.10 -17.52 16.70
CA ARG A 288 -10.91 -16.48 17.73
C ARG A 288 -12.08 -15.50 17.77
N VAL A 289 -12.55 -15.04 16.61
CA VAL A 289 -13.74 -14.17 16.52
C VAL A 289 -14.98 -14.87 17.09
N ARG A 290 -15.20 -16.16 16.76
CA ARG A 290 -16.32 -16.93 17.30
C ARG A 290 -16.24 -17.11 18.82
N ASP A 291 -15.06 -17.39 19.36
CA ASP A 291 -14.85 -17.59 20.80
C ASP A 291 -15.12 -16.30 21.57
N LEU A 292 -14.57 -15.18 21.10
CA LEU A 292 -14.80 -13.85 21.70
C LEU A 292 -16.29 -13.49 21.67
N ARG A 293 -16.95 -13.68 20.51
CA ARG A 293 -18.39 -13.43 20.36
C ARG A 293 -19.27 -14.35 21.21
N SER A 294 -18.81 -15.56 21.50
CA SER A 294 -19.54 -16.48 22.36
C SER A 294 -19.42 -16.10 23.85
N ALA A 295 -18.31 -15.47 24.24
CA ALA A 295 -18.06 -15.05 25.62
C ALA A 295 -18.99 -13.91 26.09
N VAL A 296 -19.45 -13.04 25.17
CA VAL A 296 -20.40 -11.97 25.50
C VAL A 296 -21.87 -12.41 25.47
N ARG A 297 -22.17 -13.63 24.99
CA ARG A 297 -23.55 -14.12 24.94
C ARG A 297 -24.07 -14.38 26.33
N VAL A 298 -25.25 -13.87 26.61
CA VAL A 298 -25.93 -14.07 27.88
C VAL A 298 -26.93 -15.23 27.77
N VAL A 299 -27.07 -16.03 28.83
CA VAL A 299 -27.98 -17.20 28.86
C VAL A 299 -29.45 -16.77 28.66
N GLU A 300 -30.27 -17.67 28.11
CA GLU A 300 -31.72 -17.47 27.88
C GLU A 300 -32.42 -16.83 29.09
N GLY A 301 -33.02 -15.65 28.87
CA GLY A 301 -33.76 -14.88 29.88
C GLY A 301 -33.35 -13.41 29.99
N ASN A 302 -32.18 -13.04 29.46
CA ASN A 302 -31.75 -11.64 29.30
C ASN A 302 -32.02 -11.12 27.90
N HIS A 303 -32.13 -9.79 27.77
CA HIS A 303 -32.65 -9.15 26.56
C HIS A 303 -31.54 -8.73 25.59
N ASN A 304 -30.35 -8.41 26.10
CA ASN A 304 -29.20 -8.03 25.29
C ASN A 304 -27.97 -8.86 25.67
N ASP A 305 -27.12 -9.10 24.67
CA ASP A 305 -25.77 -9.62 24.88
C ASP A 305 -24.85 -8.52 25.42
N GLY A 306 -23.72 -8.93 25.99
CA GLY A 306 -22.63 -8.00 26.31
C GLY A 306 -21.94 -7.45 25.06
N MET A 307 -21.15 -6.42 25.26
CA MET A 307 -20.43 -5.71 24.21
C MET A 307 -18.94 -6.05 24.21
N ILE A 308 -18.35 -6.19 23.02
CA ILE A 308 -16.89 -6.25 22.85
C ILE A 308 -16.37 -4.88 22.42
N VAL A 309 -15.51 -4.26 23.23
CA VAL A 309 -14.80 -3.03 22.84
C VAL A 309 -13.38 -3.34 22.41
N GLY A 310 -13.08 -3.16 21.13
CA GLY A 310 -11.73 -3.27 20.59
C GLY A 310 -10.90 -2.04 20.95
N VAL A 311 -9.65 -2.25 21.33
CA VAL A 311 -8.73 -1.18 21.70
C VAL A 311 -7.45 -1.38 20.90
N HIS A 312 -7.16 -0.44 19.99
CA HIS A 312 -5.93 -0.45 19.20
C HIS A 312 -4.99 0.63 19.73
N ILE A 313 -3.88 0.19 20.33
CA ILE A 313 -2.86 1.05 20.90
C ILE A 313 -1.65 1.03 19.99
N ARG A 314 -1.16 2.22 19.63
CA ARG A 314 0.04 2.41 18.82
C ARG A 314 1.04 3.22 19.64
N HIS A 315 2.14 2.59 20.02
CA HIS A 315 3.32 3.26 20.57
C HIS A 315 4.40 3.34 19.48
N GLY A 316 5.68 3.26 19.83
CA GLY A 316 6.79 3.19 18.88
C GLY A 316 7.20 4.52 18.27
N ASP A 317 7.56 4.52 16.98
CA ASP A 317 8.00 5.72 16.27
C ASP A 317 6.86 6.69 15.90
N LEU A 318 5.60 6.31 16.10
CA LEU A 318 4.44 7.15 15.77
C LEU A 318 3.82 7.77 17.02
N HIS A 319 3.48 9.06 16.93
CA HIS A 319 2.95 9.83 18.04
C HIS A 319 1.59 10.47 17.67
N PRO A 320 0.72 10.74 18.66
CA PRO A 320 -0.59 11.36 18.44
C PRO A 320 -0.51 12.71 17.74
N TYR A 321 -1.55 13.04 16.97
CA TYR A 321 -1.70 14.37 16.37
C TYR A 321 -2.07 15.44 17.39
N GLU A 322 -2.78 15.06 18.44
CA GLU A 322 -3.18 15.98 19.48
C GLU A 322 -1.97 16.62 20.15
N PHE A 323 -1.94 17.95 20.15
CA PHE A 323 -0.76 18.72 20.56
C PHE A 323 -0.28 18.39 21.98
N GLN A 324 -1.19 18.08 22.91
CA GLN A 324 -0.83 17.72 24.29
C GLN A 324 -0.06 16.40 24.41
N TYR A 325 -0.21 15.50 23.44
CA TYR A 325 0.41 14.18 23.45
C TYR A 325 1.41 13.99 22.31
N ASN A 326 1.61 14.94 21.40
CA ASN A 326 2.47 14.77 20.22
C ASN A 326 3.96 14.45 20.54
N GLY A 327 4.43 14.74 21.75
CA GLY A 327 5.76 14.40 22.25
C GLY A 327 5.82 13.14 23.12
N ALA A 328 4.71 12.43 23.27
CA ALA A 328 4.56 11.22 24.07
C ALA A 328 3.47 10.30 23.48
N TYR A 329 2.94 9.37 24.27
CA TYR A 329 1.80 8.54 23.87
C TYR A 329 0.54 8.98 24.62
N ILE A 330 -0.63 8.66 24.06
CA ILE A 330 -1.90 8.84 24.78
C ILE A 330 -1.91 7.92 26.01
N PRO A 331 -2.17 8.45 27.22
CA PRO A 331 -2.23 7.63 28.43
C PRO A 331 -3.23 6.46 28.32
N LEU A 332 -2.80 5.27 28.74
CA LEU A 332 -3.58 4.03 28.65
C LEU A 332 -4.94 4.11 29.39
N ASN A 333 -4.98 4.86 30.48
CA ASN A 333 -6.21 5.09 31.24
C ASN A 333 -7.30 5.79 30.43
N LEU A 334 -6.94 6.61 29.42
CA LEU A 334 -7.93 7.26 28.54
C LEU A 334 -8.61 6.26 27.60
N TYR A 335 -7.86 5.29 27.05
CA TYR A 335 -8.44 4.20 26.26
C TYR A 335 -9.39 3.36 27.12
N LEU A 336 -8.97 3.00 28.33
CA LEU A 336 -9.78 2.23 29.27
C LEU A 336 -11.04 2.98 29.70
N GLN A 337 -10.90 4.26 30.04
CA GLN A 337 -12.03 5.11 30.39
C GLN A 337 -13.02 5.20 29.24
N ARG A 338 -12.56 5.51 28.03
CA ARG A 338 -13.44 5.61 26.87
C ARG A 338 -14.13 4.28 26.55
N SER A 339 -13.44 3.16 26.72
CA SER A 339 -14.05 1.83 26.56
C SER A 339 -15.19 1.58 27.53
N ARG A 340 -15.04 2.00 28.80
CA ARG A 340 -16.09 1.90 29.82
C ARG A 340 -17.27 2.81 29.52
N GLU A 341 -17.00 4.05 29.12
CA GLU A 341 -18.03 5.02 28.73
C GLU A 341 -18.92 4.47 27.61
N ILE A 342 -18.34 3.85 26.57
CA ILE A 342 -19.11 3.25 25.47
C ILE A 342 -20.05 2.14 25.97
N VAL A 343 -19.57 1.26 26.85
CA VAL A 343 -20.40 0.19 27.45
C VAL A 343 -21.52 0.79 28.29
N GLU A 344 -21.23 1.83 29.07
CA GLU A 344 -22.21 2.54 29.88
C GLU A 344 -23.28 3.23 29.02
N GLU A 345 -22.86 4.00 28.01
CA GLU A 345 -23.74 4.73 27.07
C GLU A 345 -24.78 3.79 26.43
N ILE A 346 -24.37 2.59 26.02
CA ILE A 346 -25.27 1.61 25.40
C ILE A 346 -26.17 0.95 26.45
N HIS A 347 -25.60 0.44 27.53
CA HIS A 347 -26.33 -0.45 28.41
C HIS A 347 -27.09 0.25 29.55
N ASN A 348 -26.90 1.55 29.77
CA ASN A 348 -27.66 2.34 30.75
C ASN A 348 -29.16 2.41 30.47
N PHE A 349 -29.58 2.22 29.22
CA PHE A 349 -30.98 2.35 28.80
C PHE A 349 -31.48 1.16 27.98
N SER A 350 -30.72 0.05 27.96
CA SER A 350 -31.01 -1.12 27.12
C SER A 350 -31.94 -2.16 27.75
N SER A 351 -32.30 -2.00 29.03
CA SER A 351 -33.30 -2.87 29.68
C SER A 351 -34.68 -2.69 29.03
N PRO A 352 -35.56 -3.72 29.03
CA PRO A 352 -36.92 -3.62 28.47
C PRO A 352 -37.78 -2.50 29.04
N LEU A 353 -37.48 -2.06 30.27
CA LEU A 353 -38.17 -0.98 30.96
C LEU A 353 -37.46 0.38 30.77
N GLY A 354 -36.49 0.47 29.86
CA GLY A 354 -35.69 1.67 29.58
C GLY A 354 -34.65 2.00 30.64
N GLY A 355 -34.30 1.04 31.49
CA GLY A 355 -33.29 1.17 32.56
C GLY A 355 -31.96 0.48 32.24
N GLU A 356 -31.10 0.39 33.26
CA GLU A 356 -29.78 -0.20 33.16
C GLU A 356 -29.84 -1.73 32.99
N ASP A 357 -29.11 -2.25 31.99
CA ASP A 357 -28.90 -3.69 31.79
C ASP A 357 -27.59 -4.13 32.45
N LEU A 358 -27.67 -4.44 33.73
CA LEU A 358 -26.52 -4.85 34.54
C LEU A 358 -25.87 -6.15 34.05
N VAL A 359 -26.65 -7.06 33.45
CA VAL A 359 -26.11 -8.35 33.01
C VAL A 359 -25.32 -8.18 31.73
N ALA A 360 -25.84 -7.45 30.75
CA ALA A 360 -25.10 -7.15 29.53
C ALA A 360 -23.80 -6.38 29.83
N LYS A 361 -23.83 -5.42 30.76
CA LYS A 361 -22.62 -4.73 31.24
C LYS A 361 -21.59 -5.68 31.83
N GLN A 362 -21.99 -6.61 32.69
CA GLN A 362 -21.07 -7.57 33.31
C GLN A 362 -20.44 -8.54 32.30
N HIS A 363 -21.15 -8.85 31.21
CA HIS A 363 -20.66 -9.67 30.12
C HIS A 363 -19.88 -8.87 29.06
N SER A 364 -19.79 -7.54 29.19
CA SER A 364 -19.02 -6.69 28.28
C SER A 364 -17.55 -6.66 28.67
N PHE A 365 -16.65 -6.72 27.68
CA PHE A 365 -15.20 -6.67 27.93
C PHE A 365 -14.43 -6.07 26.76
N SER A 366 -13.16 -5.73 27.01
CA SER A 366 -12.27 -5.16 26.00
C SER A 366 -11.32 -6.20 25.41
N ILE A 367 -11.06 -6.08 24.11
CA ILE A 367 -9.98 -6.79 23.42
C ILE A 367 -8.90 -5.79 22.98
N VAL A 368 -7.63 -6.14 23.13
CA VAL A 368 -6.51 -5.22 22.89
C VAL A 368 -5.60 -5.76 21.79
N ALA A 369 -5.23 -4.87 20.87
CA ALA A 369 -4.07 -5.01 20.00
C ALA A 369 -3.12 -3.84 20.23
N SER A 370 -1.86 -4.17 20.50
CA SER A 370 -0.77 -3.24 20.76
C SER A 370 0.51 -3.76 20.11
N ASP A 371 1.25 -2.84 19.51
CA ASP A 371 2.61 -3.07 19.02
C ASP A 371 3.67 -3.03 20.14
N ASP A 372 3.29 -2.55 21.32
CA ASP A 372 4.09 -2.58 22.54
C ASP A 372 3.66 -3.78 23.41
N PRO A 373 4.55 -4.78 23.63
CA PRO A 373 4.24 -5.96 24.42
C PRO A 373 4.01 -5.66 25.91
N ASP A 374 4.52 -4.54 26.43
CA ASP A 374 4.40 -4.21 27.85
C ASP A 374 3.00 -3.69 28.19
N VAL A 375 2.24 -3.18 27.21
CA VAL A 375 0.85 -2.73 27.38
C VAL A 375 -0.02 -3.81 28.02
N TYR A 376 0.20 -5.07 27.65
CA TYR A 376 -0.59 -6.19 28.18
C TYR A 376 -0.32 -6.53 29.65
N GLU A 377 0.77 -6.01 30.24
CA GLU A 377 1.13 -6.24 31.64
C GLU A 377 0.76 -5.05 32.55
N THR A 378 0.27 -3.96 31.97
CA THR A 378 -0.15 -2.75 32.69
C THR A 378 -1.41 -2.96 33.53
N GLU A 379 -1.61 -2.13 34.55
CA GLU A 379 -2.81 -2.21 35.41
C GLU A 379 -4.10 -2.05 34.60
N GLU A 380 -4.06 -1.21 33.57
CA GLU A 380 -5.17 -0.89 32.69
C GLU A 380 -5.63 -2.09 31.85
N PHE A 381 -4.69 -2.94 31.38
CA PHE A 381 -4.99 -3.96 30.37
C PHE A 381 -4.57 -5.40 30.71
N ARG A 382 -3.98 -5.66 31.88
CA ARG A 382 -3.64 -7.03 32.33
C ARG A 382 -4.81 -8.04 32.35
N GLY A 383 -6.05 -7.53 32.44
CA GLY A 383 -7.27 -8.34 32.41
C GLY A 383 -7.98 -8.37 31.05
N ALA A 384 -7.48 -7.63 30.07
CA ALA A 384 -8.08 -7.57 28.74
C ALA A 384 -7.64 -8.76 27.90
N ALA A 385 -8.53 -9.22 27.01
CA ALA A 385 -8.19 -10.29 26.09
C ALA A 385 -7.33 -9.75 24.95
N ARG A 386 -6.28 -10.47 24.53
CA ARG A 386 -5.51 -10.10 23.34
C ARG A 386 -6.32 -10.37 22.08
N ALA A 387 -6.12 -9.56 21.05
CA ALA A 387 -6.75 -9.76 19.75
C ALA A 387 -6.37 -11.13 19.16
N GLN A 388 -5.08 -11.36 18.95
CA GLN A 388 -4.54 -12.68 18.62
C GLN A 388 -3.39 -13.08 19.56
N GLU A 389 -3.15 -14.38 19.59
CA GLU A 389 -2.13 -15.02 20.42
C GLU A 389 -1.27 -16.04 19.65
N GLN A 390 -1.50 -16.18 18.34
CA GLN A 390 -0.77 -17.12 17.49
C GLN A 390 0.67 -16.66 17.23
N ILE A 391 0.86 -15.35 17.02
CA ILE A 391 2.18 -14.74 16.78
C ILE A 391 2.35 -13.58 17.76
N LYS A 392 3.18 -13.75 18.78
CA LYS A 392 3.41 -12.74 19.81
C LYS A 392 4.73 -12.03 19.59
N LEU A 393 4.72 -10.69 19.65
CA LEU A 393 5.95 -9.91 19.81
C LEU A 393 6.50 -10.20 21.21
N ALA A 394 7.77 -10.60 21.29
CA ALA A 394 8.40 -10.93 22.55
C ALA A 394 9.02 -9.67 23.19
N SER A 395 8.81 -9.51 24.50
CA SER A 395 9.62 -8.59 25.31
C SER A 395 10.93 -9.25 25.72
N LYS A 396 11.97 -8.47 26.01
CA LYS A 396 13.29 -8.92 26.46
C LYS A 396 13.20 -9.90 27.63
N GLN A 397 12.28 -9.67 28.56
CA GLN A 397 12.07 -10.55 29.73
C GLN A 397 11.65 -11.95 29.29
N HIS A 398 10.69 -12.07 28.38
CA HIS A 398 10.22 -13.36 27.86
C HIS A 398 11.30 -14.09 27.03
N ILE A 399 12.20 -13.34 26.37
CA ILE A 399 13.30 -13.94 25.61
C ILE A 399 14.39 -14.48 26.56
N GLN A 400 14.65 -13.80 27.68
CA GLN A 400 15.61 -14.26 28.69
C GLN A 400 15.10 -15.48 29.47
N ASP A 401 13.78 -15.59 29.68
CA ASP A 401 13.15 -16.73 30.35
C ASP A 401 13.04 -17.99 29.46
N ALA A 402 13.13 -17.83 28.13
CA ALA A 402 13.26 -18.91 27.15
C ALA A 402 14.70 -19.49 27.15
N ASN A 403 15.07 -20.08 28.28
CA ASN A 403 16.37 -20.65 28.66
C ASN A 403 17.11 -21.45 27.55
N PRO A 404 18.35 -21.09 27.16
CA PRO A 404 19.29 -22.01 26.53
C PRO A 404 20.13 -22.71 27.63
N ASP A 405 20.24 -24.02 27.53
CA ASP A 405 21.03 -24.88 28.43
C ASP A 405 22.46 -24.33 28.65
N LYS A 406 22.80 -24.02 29.91
CA LYS A 406 24.07 -23.42 30.34
C LYS A 406 25.27 -24.37 30.23
N SER A 407 25.05 -25.63 29.85
CA SER A 407 26.09 -26.67 29.78
C SER A 407 26.71 -26.86 28.37
N VAL A 408 26.21 -26.16 27.35
CA VAL A 408 26.70 -26.26 25.98
C VAL A 408 27.40 -24.95 25.59
N MET A 409 28.61 -25.04 25.03
CA MET A 409 29.32 -23.88 24.50
C MET A 409 28.58 -23.38 23.26
N HIS A 410 27.79 -22.32 23.41
CA HIS A 410 27.05 -21.71 22.31
C HIS A 410 27.90 -20.69 21.57
N LYS A 411 27.69 -20.59 20.26
CA LYS A 411 28.02 -19.39 19.47
C LYS A 411 27.30 -18.21 20.15
N PHE A 412 28.01 -17.14 20.48
CA PHE A 412 27.42 -15.94 21.12
C PHE A 412 26.11 -15.57 20.41
N VAL A 413 24.99 -15.77 21.10
CA VAL A 413 23.68 -15.27 20.68
C VAL A 413 23.62 -13.87 21.27
N ASP A 414 23.78 -12.87 20.40
CA ASP A 414 23.71 -11.45 20.75
C ASP A 414 22.43 -11.13 21.51
N GLU A 415 22.51 -10.12 22.38
CA GLU A 415 21.39 -9.52 23.12
C GLU A 415 20.16 -9.39 22.22
N THR A 416 19.16 -10.23 22.47
CA THR A 416 17.91 -10.23 21.73
C THR A 416 17.14 -8.94 22.01
N PHE A 417 17.04 -8.07 21.00
CA PHE A 417 16.22 -6.86 21.04
C PHE A 417 14.73 -7.25 21.14
N GLY A 418 14.08 -6.85 22.24
CA GLY A 418 12.62 -6.92 22.38
C GLY A 418 11.95 -5.66 21.83
N TRP A 419 10.64 -5.73 21.64
CA TRP A 419 9.82 -4.65 21.08
C TRP A 419 9.36 -3.64 22.15
N GLU A 420 10.16 -3.41 23.20
CA GLU A 420 9.77 -2.51 24.29
C GLU A 420 9.50 -1.10 23.77
N GLY A 421 8.36 -0.53 24.18
CA GLY A 421 7.96 0.80 23.77
C GLY A 421 7.36 0.88 22.36
N GLY A 422 7.12 -0.26 21.70
CA GLY A 422 6.34 -0.36 20.45
C GLY A 422 7.16 -0.68 19.20
N PHE A 423 6.51 -0.55 18.04
CA PHE A 423 7.13 -0.79 16.74
C PHE A 423 7.97 0.42 16.29
N PHE A 424 9.25 0.19 16.05
CA PHE A 424 10.18 1.18 15.48
C PHE A 424 10.72 0.70 14.13
N ALA A 425 10.66 1.56 13.11
CA ALA A 425 11.17 1.25 11.77
C ALA A 425 12.64 0.82 11.79
N SER A 426 13.47 1.45 12.62
CA SER A 426 14.89 1.10 12.76
C SER A 426 15.10 -0.32 13.26
N MET A 427 14.25 -0.82 14.16
CA MET A 427 14.31 -2.20 14.63
C MET A 427 13.92 -3.16 13.51
N PHE A 428 12.80 -2.88 12.82
CA PHE A 428 12.32 -3.69 11.69
C PHE A 428 13.40 -3.87 10.59
N TRP A 429 14.07 -2.78 10.22
CA TRP A 429 15.11 -2.82 9.20
C TRP A 429 16.37 -3.58 9.63
N ASN A 430 16.64 -3.65 10.93
CA ASN A 430 17.79 -4.38 11.49
C ASN A 430 17.48 -5.83 11.90
N LEU A 431 16.25 -6.31 11.74
CA LEU A 431 15.88 -7.70 12.06
C LEU A 431 16.74 -8.73 11.33
N GLY A 432 17.28 -9.68 12.08
CA GLY A 432 18.09 -10.77 11.55
C GLY A 432 19.50 -10.37 11.07
N ARG A 433 19.96 -9.14 11.35
CA ARG A 433 21.36 -8.75 11.12
C ARG A 433 22.24 -9.20 12.28
N SER A 434 23.30 -9.98 12.01
CA SER A 434 24.36 -10.24 12.98
C SER A 434 25.25 -9.00 13.13
N THR A 435 25.56 -8.56 14.35
CA THR A 435 26.35 -7.34 14.66
C THR A 435 27.83 -7.39 14.25
N ILE A 436 28.24 -8.37 13.43
CA ILE A 436 29.61 -8.52 13.00
C ILE A 436 29.94 -7.43 11.96
N ASN A 437 30.52 -6.33 12.45
CA ASN A 437 31.28 -5.27 11.77
C ASN A 437 30.67 -3.85 11.69
N ASN A 438 30.08 -3.32 12.76
CA ASN A 438 29.74 -1.90 12.85
C ASN A 438 30.84 -0.99 13.42
N ALA A 439 32.11 -1.41 13.38
CA ALA A 439 33.23 -0.55 13.78
C ALA A 439 33.87 0.24 12.62
N ASN A 440 33.55 -0.06 11.34
CA ASN A 440 34.21 0.54 10.18
C ASN A 440 33.28 0.88 8.99
N ALA A 441 31.96 1.01 9.19
CA ALA A 441 31.03 1.39 8.12
C ALA A 441 30.28 2.68 8.48
N ALA A 442 31.05 3.74 8.73
CA ALA A 442 30.59 5.07 8.35
C ALA A 442 30.80 5.19 6.83
N ASP A 443 29.79 5.74 6.14
CA ASP A 443 29.73 6.03 4.70
C ASP A 443 29.32 4.90 3.72
N GLU A 444 28.10 5.07 3.20
CA GLU A 444 27.68 4.85 1.79
C GLU A 444 27.45 3.45 1.17
N VAL A 445 27.50 2.32 1.88
CA VAL A 445 27.22 1.00 1.22
C VAL A 445 26.21 0.13 1.98
N GLN A 446 24.94 0.54 2.09
CA GLN A 446 23.93 -0.22 2.85
C GLN A 446 22.59 -0.52 2.16
N THR A 447 22.48 -0.38 0.83
CA THR A 447 21.22 -0.62 0.09
C THR A 447 21.22 -1.80 -0.88
N THR A 448 22.31 -2.58 -1.02
CA THR A 448 22.45 -3.52 -2.17
C THR A 448 22.45 -5.02 -1.84
N LEU A 449 22.38 -5.44 -0.58
CA LEU A 449 22.31 -6.87 -0.24
C LEU A 449 20.86 -7.29 0.05
N LYS A 450 20.33 -8.19 -0.80
CA LYS A 450 19.00 -8.82 -0.57
C LYS A 450 18.95 -9.42 0.84
N PRO A 451 17.88 -9.20 1.62
CA PRO A 451 17.75 -9.76 2.96
C PRO A 451 17.88 -11.29 2.95
N SER A 452 18.38 -11.86 4.05
CA SER A 452 18.44 -13.32 4.20
C SER A 452 17.03 -13.91 4.26
N ALA A 453 16.87 -15.18 3.89
CA ALA A 453 15.58 -15.88 4.00
C ALA A 453 15.03 -15.88 5.43
N GLU A 454 15.92 -15.92 6.44
CA GLU A 454 15.53 -15.83 7.84
C GLU A 454 15.01 -14.43 8.21
N THR A 455 15.68 -13.37 7.75
CA THR A 455 15.21 -11.99 7.92
C THR A 455 13.82 -11.81 7.28
N MET A 456 13.63 -12.31 6.06
CA MET A 456 12.34 -12.24 5.37
C MET A 456 11.25 -13.00 6.14
N ARG A 457 11.56 -14.20 6.65
CA ARG A 457 10.63 -14.98 7.48
C ARG A 457 10.21 -14.23 8.75
N LEU A 458 11.16 -13.60 9.46
CA LEU A 458 10.88 -12.84 10.68
C LEU A 458 10.02 -11.60 10.39
N ARG A 459 10.31 -10.86 9.31
CA ARG A 459 9.50 -9.72 8.89
C ARG A 459 8.09 -10.15 8.47
N GLY A 460 7.96 -11.26 7.76
CA GLY A 460 6.66 -11.84 7.40
C GLY A 460 5.81 -12.20 8.62
N LEU A 461 6.41 -12.73 9.69
CA LEU A 461 5.69 -13.00 10.95
C LEU A 461 5.13 -11.72 11.60
N ILE A 462 5.87 -10.61 11.55
CA ILE A 462 5.38 -9.32 12.05
C ILE A 462 4.18 -8.83 11.23
N GLY A 463 4.28 -8.93 9.91
CA GLY A 463 3.18 -8.59 9.01
C GLY A 463 1.94 -9.44 9.29
N ARG A 464 2.10 -10.76 9.43
CA ARG A 464 1.03 -11.71 9.78
C ARG A 464 0.38 -11.37 11.12
N ALA A 465 1.17 -11.11 12.16
CA ALA A 465 0.66 -10.71 13.47
C ALA A 465 -0.22 -9.46 13.38
N TYR A 466 0.29 -8.41 12.73
CA TYR A 466 -0.42 -7.14 12.57
C TYR A 466 -1.75 -7.31 11.83
N VAL A 467 -1.79 -8.05 10.72
CA VAL A 467 -3.05 -8.24 9.98
C VAL A 467 -4.05 -9.10 10.74
N MET A 468 -3.59 -10.10 11.52
CA MET A 468 -4.46 -10.90 12.36
C MET A 468 -5.04 -10.08 13.52
N ASP A 469 -4.24 -9.20 14.15
CA ASP A 469 -4.71 -8.26 15.16
C ASP A 469 -5.85 -7.38 14.59
N LEU A 470 -5.64 -6.76 13.43
CA LEU A 470 -6.67 -5.94 12.77
C LEU A 470 -7.91 -6.76 12.39
N ALA A 471 -7.72 -7.98 11.89
CA ALA A 471 -8.81 -8.86 11.49
C ALA A 471 -9.68 -9.25 12.69
N VAL A 472 -9.07 -9.59 13.83
CA VAL A 472 -9.83 -9.89 15.05
C VAL A 472 -10.49 -8.64 15.60
N LEU A 473 -9.78 -7.51 15.74
CA LEU A 473 -10.38 -6.27 16.27
C LEU A 473 -11.59 -5.84 15.44
N GLY A 474 -11.42 -5.71 14.13
CA GLY A 474 -12.49 -5.18 13.27
C GLY A 474 -13.69 -6.12 13.12
N ARG A 475 -13.48 -7.45 13.19
CA ARG A 475 -14.57 -8.44 13.04
C ARG A 475 -15.25 -8.81 14.37
N ALA A 476 -14.49 -8.87 15.47
CA ALA A 476 -15.01 -9.26 16.77
C ALA A 476 -15.61 -8.08 17.56
N SER A 477 -15.13 -6.85 17.38
CA SER A 477 -15.57 -5.74 18.24
C SER A 477 -16.91 -5.15 17.80
N ASP A 478 -17.67 -4.62 18.76
CA ASP A 478 -18.87 -3.81 18.55
C ASP A 478 -18.54 -2.33 18.42
N ALA A 479 -17.50 -1.88 19.12
CA ALA A 479 -16.87 -0.57 18.93
C ALA A 479 -15.36 -0.71 19.01
N VAL A 480 -14.64 0.24 18.41
CA VAL A 480 -13.19 0.32 18.46
C VAL A 480 -12.77 1.68 18.99
N VAL A 481 -11.89 1.70 19.98
CA VAL A 481 -11.20 2.89 20.49
C VAL A 481 -9.77 2.87 19.98
N CYS A 482 -9.36 3.94 19.31
CA CYS A 482 -8.03 4.04 18.73
C CYS A 482 -7.60 5.50 18.47
N THR A 483 -6.43 5.69 17.87
CA THR A 483 -5.86 7.01 17.56
C THR A 483 -5.73 7.25 16.08
N MET A 484 -6.24 8.38 15.60
CA MET A 484 -6.28 8.74 14.19
C MET A 484 -4.88 8.91 13.55
N SER A 485 -3.86 9.23 14.35
CA SER A 485 -2.46 9.19 13.92
C SER A 485 -2.05 7.81 13.38
N ALA A 486 -2.54 6.72 13.98
CA ALA A 486 -2.20 5.36 13.58
C ALA A 486 -3.01 4.87 12.37
N MET A 487 -2.33 4.42 11.32
CA MET A 487 -3.00 3.85 10.14
C MET A 487 -3.83 2.60 10.48
N GLY A 488 -3.44 1.83 11.50
CA GLY A 488 -4.26 0.71 12.02
C GLY A 488 -5.65 1.15 12.45
N CYS A 489 -5.76 2.32 13.10
CA CYS A 489 -7.05 2.90 13.49
C CYS A 489 -7.92 3.22 12.26
N ARG A 490 -7.31 3.78 11.21
CA ARG A 490 -8.01 4.12 9.95
C ARG A 490 -8.47 2.88 9.20
N LEU A 491 -7.64 1.84 9.15
CA LEU A 491 -7.97 0.55 8.56
C LEU A 491 -9.12 -0.11 9.33
N LEU A 492 -9.14 -0.05 10.66
CA LEU A 492 -10.23 -0.60 11.48
C LEU A 492 -11.59 0.03 11.14
N ALA A 493 -11.64 1.34 10.89
CA ALA A 493 -12.87 1.99 10.43
C ALA A 493 -13.38 1.37 9.11
N VAL A 494 -12.48 1.07 8.17
CA VAL A 494 -12.82 0.42 6.89
C VAL A 494 -13.30 -1.02 7.12
N ILE A 495 -12.62 -1.77 7.99
CA ILE A 495 -12.97 -3.17 8.31
C ILE A 495 -14.36 -3.25 8.96
N MET A 496 -14.68 -2.32 9.88
CA MET A 496 -15.97 -2.28 10.58
C MET A 496 -17.16 -1.98 9.67
N GLY A 497 -16.95 -1.31 8.53
CA GLY A 497 -18.03 -0.84 7.64
C GLY A 497 -18.54 0.55 8.02
N TRP A 498 -19.08 1.29 7.05
CA TRP A 498 -19.40 2.70 7.22
C TRP A 498 -20.52 2.92 8.24
N GLU A 499 -21.58 2.11 8.14
CA GLU A 499 -22.77 2.20 8.99
C GLU A 499 -22.36 2.09 10.46
N LYS A 500 -21.57 1.05 10.77
CA LYS A 500 -21.09 0.82 12.12
C LYS A 500 -20.03 1.83 12.56
N ALA A 501 -19.02 2.08 11.74
CA ALA A 501 -17.91 2.96 12.12
C ALA A 501 -18.35 4.42 12.27
N MET A 502 -19.07 4.95 11.27
CA MET A 502 -19.35 6.37 11.13
C MET A 502 -20.77 6.74 11.56
N GLU A 503 -21.81 6.05 11.06
CA GLU A 503 -23.21 6.44 11.33
C GLU A 503 -23.61 6.12 12.78
N GLU A 504 -23.22 4.95 13.28
CA GLU A 504 -23.43 4.54 14.67
C GLU A 504 -22.34 5.08 15.62
N GLY A 505 -21.29 5.72 15.09
CA GLY A 505 -20.18 6.25 15.88
C GLY A 505 -19.40 5.18 16.67
N ARG A 506 -19.32 3.95 16.16
CA ARG A 506 -18.62 2.85 16.84
C ARG A 506 -17.13 2.83 16.59
N TRP A 507 -16.63 3.61 15.63
CA TRP A 507 -15.21 3.91 15.53
C TRP A 507 -14.92 5.21 16.28
N VAL A 508 -14.17 5.11 17.38
CA VAL A 508 -13.97 6.19 18.34
C VAL A 508 -12.50 6.59 18.37
N ASN A 509 -12.22 7.75 17.78
CA ASN A 509 -10.93 8.41 17.88
C ASN A 509 -10.78 9.13 19.24
N ILE A 510 -9.66 8.92 19.91
CA ILE A 510 -9.29 9.68 21.13
C ILE A 510 -8.05 10.57 20.93
N ASP A 511 -7.55 10.66 19.71
CA ASP A 511 -6.46 11.54 19.30
C ASP A 511 -7.06 12.82 18.72
N GLY A 512 -7.56 13.73 19.57
CA GLY A 512 -8.18 15.00 19.18
C GLY A 512 -9.46 14.91 18.30
N ASP A 513 -9.88 16.06 17.75
CA ASP A 513 -11.12 16.21 16.97
C ASP A 513 -10.96 15.85 15.47
N PHE A 514 -9.99 14.99 15.13
CA PHE A 514 -9.75 14.61 13.74
C PHE A 514 -10.82 13.62 13.26
N THR A 515 -11.31 13.87 12.05
CA THR A 515 -12.20 12.94 11.33
C THR A 515 -11.38 11.88 10.61
N TRP A 516 -12.03 10.77 10.23
CA TRP A 516 -11.40 9.74 9.43
C TRP A 516 -10.90 10.33 8.11
N THR A 517 -9.71 9.94 7.69
CA THR A 517 -9.09 10.25 6.39
C THR A 517 -8.35 9.02 5.93
N ALA A 518 -8.29 8.79 4.62
CA ALA A 518 -7.67 7.58 4.09
C ALA A 518 -6.13 7.63 4.21
N LEU A 519 -5.51 8.52 3.42
CA LEU A 519 -4.07 8.70 3.36
C LEU A 519 -3.71 10.14 3.74
N SER A 520 -2.55 10.32 4.36
CA SER A 520 -1.98 11.63 4.65
C SER A 520 -0.72 11.80 3.80
N LEU A 521 -0.92 11.99 2.49
CA LEU A 521 0.17 12.28 1.55
C LEU A 521 0.37 13.79 1.51
N SER A 522 1.56 14.24 1.91
CA SER A 522 1.95 15.66 1.93
C SER A 522 2.48 16.13 0.60
#